data_AF-A0A0G0HJM3-F1
#
_entry.id   AF-A0A0G0HJM3-F1
#
_cell.length_a   1.000
_cell.length_b   1.000
_cell.length_c   1.000
_cell.angle_alpha   90.00
_cell.angle_beta   90.00
_cell.angle_gamma   90.00
#
_symmetry.space_group_name_H-M   'P 1'
#
loop_
_entity.id
_entity.type
_entity.pdbx_description
1 polymer ?
#
loop_
_entity_poly.entity_id
_entity_poly.type
_entity_poly.pdbx_seq_one_letter_code
_entity_poly.pdbx_strand_id
1 'polypeptide(L)'
;MKLNTSWKIVIIASFFNVLAEYSLRGVNNLVVNQTLLIAIFLNYFFYFACLEYLITRYKLHDITIGWVALFFGLLWQVLGPSVVYIAPQFLSVNWINLVFVNFVWWVPVQTILALYIAKRLVSRDQNEIFLSESKFKRMFILFCMVTLSFSIFLPFFPIAPLGRLIMIALAAAVGLNAKKLIRETLKNHQNISSSRFLDFITVFLIVFFIYSSIVLTKEPLFKHTSFMNMDAIRIGFRIHGGIAVILYMYRFGFQKQIPV
;
A
#
# COMPACT_ATOMS: atom_id res chain seq x y z
N MET A 1 -20.84 14.23 -16.04
CA MET A 1 -21.10 13.09 -15.11
C MET A 1 -20.28 13.33 -13.85
N LYS A 2 -20.90 13.52 -12.67
CA LYS A 2 -20.15 13.72 -11.41
C LYS A 2 -19.62 12.36 -10.93
N LEU A 3 -18.31 12.26 -10.70
CA LEU A 3 -17.70 11.04 -10.17
C LEU A 3 -18.17 10.82 -8.72
N ASN A 4 -18.59 9.59 -8.39
CA ASN A 4 -18.91 9.20 -7.01
C ASN A 4 -17.71 9.45 -6.08
N THR A 5 -17.97 9.89 -4.85
CA THR A 5 -17.01 10.14 -3.77
C THR A 5 -16.01 9.00 -3.57
N SER A 6 -16.46 7.75 -3.53
CA SER A 6 -15.61 6.57 -3.33
C SER A 6 -14.62 6.39 -4.48
N TRP A 7 -15.03 6.64 -5.72
CA TRP A 7 -14.10 6.63 -6.86
C TRP A 7 -13.03 7.72 -6.76
N LYS A 8 -13.37 8.91 -6.24
CA LYS A 8 -12.37 9.96 -6.00
C LYS A 8 -11.36 9.51 -4.95
N ILE A 9 -11.82 8.87 -3.87
CA ILE A 9 -10.95 8.32 -2.81
C ILE A 9 -9.97 7.30 -3.39
N VAL A 10 -10.47 6.34 -4.18
CA VAL A 10 -9.66 5.32 -4.85
C VAL A 10 -8.60 5.97 -5.74
N ILE A 11 -8.98 6.95 -6.55
CA ILE A 11 -8.05 7.63 -7.47
C ILE A 11 -6.97 8.41 -6.70
N ILE A 12 -7.35 9.19 -5.67
CA ILE A 12 -6.41 9.97 -4.86
C ILE A 12 -5.40 9.04 -4.17
N ALA A 13 -5.89 7.98 -3.52
CA ALA A 13 -5.03 7.01 -2.85
C ALA A 13 -4.08 6.30 -3.84
N SER A 14 -4.56 5.99 -5.05
CA SER A 14 -3.74 5.39 -6.10
C SER A 14 -2.63 6.32 -6.58
N PHE A 15 -2.94 7.60 -6.84
CA PHE A 15 -1.93 8.58 -7.25
C PHE A 15 -0.90 8.85 -6.15
N PHE A 16 -1.32 8.92 -4.88
CA PHE A 16 -0.40 9.03 -3.76
C PHE A 16 0.58 7.85 -3.74
N ASN A 17 0.11 6.63 -4.01
CA ASN A 17 0.96 5.43 -4.02
C ASN A 17 1.89 5.37 -5.24
N VAL A 18 1.42 5.80 -6.42
CA VAL A 18 2.30 5.99 -7.58
C VAL A 18 3.42 6.98 -7.22
N LEU A 19 3.10 8.11 -6.60
CA LEU A 19 4.09 9.08 -6.15
C LEU A 19 5.07 8.46 -5.14
N ALA A 20 4.59 7.65 -4.20
CA ALA A 20 5.42 6.93 -3.24
C ALA A 20 6.38 5.94 -3.93
N GLU A 21 5.92 5.15 -4.89
CA GLU A 21 6.78 4.24 -5.68
C GLU A 21 7.85 5.01 -6.46
N TYR A 22 7.45 6.07 -7.16
CA TYR A 22 8.38 6.90 -7.93
C TYR A 22 9.32 7.73 -7.06
N SER A 23 9.02 7.92 -5.77
CA SER A 23 9.98 8.47 -4.82
C SER A 23 11.20 7.57 -4.60
N LEU A 24 11.05 6.25 -4.79
CA LEU A 24 12.14 5.27 -4.64
C LEU A 24 12.75 4.82 -5.97
N ARG A 25 11.99 4.92 -7.07
CA ARG A 25 12.45 4.56 -8.43
C ARG A 25 13.01 5.74 -9.20
N GLY A 26 12.49 6.94 -8.93
CA GLY A 26 12.87 8.17 -9.61
C GLY A 26 12.07 8.48 -10.86
N VAL A 27 11.97 9.78 -11.17
CA VAL A 27 11.20 10.28 -12.33
C VAL A 27 11.72 9.75 -13.66
N ASN A 28 13.01 9.44 -13.77
CA ASN A 28 13.63 8.88 -14.98
C ASN A 28 13.03 7.52 -15.37
N ASN A 29 12.54 6.73 -14.40
CA ASN A 29 11.84 5.47 -14.68
C ASN A 29 10.55 5.71 -15.50
N LEU A 30 9.91 6.89 -15.40
CA LEU A 30 8.74 7.22 -16.23
C LEU A 30 9.09 7.28 -17.71
N VAL A 31 10.28 7.77 -18.02
CA VAL A 31 10.75 7.92 -19.41
C VAL A 31 11.14 6.56 -19.98
N VAL A 32 11.79 5.71 -19.18
CA VAL A 32 12.32 4.43 -19.66
C VAL A 32 11.27 3.33 -19.71
N ASN A 33 10.32 3.30 -18.76
CA ASN A 33 9.30 2.25 -18.70
C ASN A 33 7.92 2.83 -18.37
N GLN A 34 7.29 3.45 -19.37
CA GLN A 34 5.93 4.02 -19.25
C GLN A 34 4.88 2.95 -18.92
N THR A 35 5.07 1.71 -19.37
CA THR A 35 4.16 0.60 -19.07
C THR A 35 4.16 0.25 -17.59
N LEU A 36 5.30 0.39 -16.91
CA LEU A 36 5.40 0.18 -15.46
C LEU A 36 4.55 1.20 -14.69
N LEU A 37 4.49 2.46 -15.12
CA LEU A 37 3.60 3.46 -14.50
C LEU A 37 2.14 3.00 -14.53
N ILE A 38 1.68 2.54 -15.69
CA ILE A 38 0.30 2.07 -15.89
C ILE A 38 0.06 0.83 -15.02
N ALA A 39 0.98 -0.12 -15.00
CA ALA A 39 0.87 -1.32 -14.17
C ALA A 39 0.81 -0.97 -12.66
N ILE A 40 1.67 -0.07 -12.18
CA ILE A 40 1.67 0.42 -10.80
C ILE A 40 0.35 1.11 -10.46
N PHE A 41 -0.09 2.04 -11.31
CA PHE A 41 -1.35 2.74 -11.12
C PHE A 41 -2.53 1.75 -11.07
N LEU A 42 -2.63 0.84 -12.03
CA LEU A 42 -3.72 -0.15 -12.07
C LEU A 42 -3.68 -1.08 -10.86
N ASN A 43 -2.50 -1.47 -10.39
CA ASN A 43 -2.36 -2.32 -9.22
C ASN A 43 -2.94 -1.64 -7.98
N TYR A 44 -2.54 -0.38 -7.74
CA TYR A 44 -3.09 0.40 -6.62
C TYR A 44 -4.56 0.75 -6.83
N PHE A 45 -4.99 1.03 -8.05
CA PHE A 45 -6.39 1.32 -8.37
C PHE A 45 -7.31 0.14 -8.01
N PHE A 46 -6.97 -1.07 -8.44
CA PHE A 46 -7.76 -2.25 -8.11
C PHE A 46 -7.65 -2.63 -6.63
N TYR A 47 -6.47 -2.45 -6.03
CA TYR A 47 -6.27 -2.61 -4.59
C TYR A 47 -7.18 -1.68 -3.76
N PHE A 48 -7.16 -0.38 -4.03
CA PHE A 48 -7.99 0.59 -3.32
C PHE A 48 -9.48 0.45 -3.65
N ALA A 49 -9.84 0.02 -4.87
CA ALA A 49 -11.24 -0.30 -5.18
C ALA A 49 -11.76 -1.46 -4.32
N CYS A 50 -10.94 -2.50 -4.11
CA CYS A 50 -11.28 -3.61 -3.21
C CYS A 50 -11.35 -3.13 -1.75
N LEU A 51 -10.38 -2.33 -1.31
CA LEU A 51 -10.32 -1.85 0.06
C LEU A 51 -11.47 -0.89 0.39
N GLU A 52 -11.79 0.05 -0.49
CA GLU A 52 -12.90 0.99 -0.32
C GLU A 52 -14.25 0.26 -0.31
N TYR A 53 -14.41 -0.81 -1.10
CA TYR A 53 -15.58 -1.69 -1.00
C TYR A 53 -15.68 -2.30 0.40
N LEU A 54 -14.60 -2.87 0.94
CA LEU A 54 -14.61 -3.48 2.27
C LEU A 54 -14.88 -2.44 3.36
N ILE A 55 -14.27 -1.27 3.27
CA ILE A 55 -14.48 -0.14 4.20
C ILE A 55 -15.94 0.29 4.20
N THR A 56 -16.52 0.57 3.03
CA THR A 56 -17.91 1.04 2.93
C THR A 56 -18.92 -0.05 3.27
N ARG A 57 -18.66 -1.31 2.93
CA ARG A 57 -19.56 -2.43 3.21
C ARG A 57 -19.59 -2.83 4.69
N TYR A 58 -18.43 -2.85 5.35
CA TYR A 58 -18.28 -3.37 6.71
C TYR A 58 -17.93 -2.30 7.75
N LYS A 59 -17.90 -1.02 7.36
CA LYS A 59 -17.57 0.14 8.22
C LYS A 59 -16.24 -0.05 8.97
N LEU A 60 -15.22 -0.48 8.21
CA LEU A 60 -13.93 -0.84 8.81
C LEU A 60 -13.25 0.38 9.44
N HIS A 61 -12.70 0.18 10.63
CA HIS A 61 -11.81 1.14 11.29
C HIS A 61 -10.34 0.88 10.92
N ASP A 62 -9.47 1.82 11.21
CA ASP A 62 -8.04 1.81 10.88
C ASP A 62 -7.28 0.49 11.17
N ILE A 63 -7.52 -0.16 12.32
CA ILE A 63 -6.85 -1.44 12.65
C ILE A 63 -7.29 -2.56 11.70
N THR A 64 -8.60 -2.76 11.51
CA THR A 64 -9.12 -3.76 10.57
C THR A 64 -8.72 -3.44 9.14
N ILE A 65 -8.69 -2.15 8.76
CA ILE A 65 -8.12 -1.71 7.48
C ILE A 65 -6.67 -2.15 7.37
N GLY A 66 -5.86 -1.96 8.42
CA GLY A 66 -4.46 -2.38 8.46
C GLY A 66 -4.28 -3.89 8.27
N TRP A 67 -5.12 -4.72 8.90
CA TRP A 67 -5.09 -6.17 8.71
C TRP A 67 -5.51 -6.60 7.30
N VAL A 68 -6.54 -5.97 6.73
CA VAL A 68 -6.95 -6.21 5.34
C VAL A 68 -5.84 -5.76 4.38
N ALA A 69 -5.22 -4.62 4.64
CA ALA A 69 -4.10 -4.11 3.86
C ALA A 69 -2.90 -5.05 3.91
N LEU A 70 -2.58 -5.58 5.10
CA LEU A 70 -1.53 -6.58 5.29
C LEU A 70 -1.81 -7.84 4.48
N PHE A 71 -3.06 -8.31 4.43
CA PHE A 71 -3.45 -9.44 3.60
C PHE A 71 -3.15 -9.17 2.11
N PHE A 72 -3.55 -8.01 1.59
CA PHE A 72 -3.25 -7.62 0.21
C PHE A 72 -1.75 -7.46 -0.07
N GLY A 73 -0.98 -6.92 0.89
CA GLY A 73 0.47 -6.81 0.80
C GLY A 73 1.15 -8.18 0.76
N LEU A 74 0.68 -9.16 1.55
CA LEU A 74 1.17 -10.53 1.47
C LEU A 74 0.75 -11.22 0.16
N LEU A 75 -0.46 -10.98 -0.33
CA LEU A 75 -0.89 -11.46 -1.65
C LEU A 75 0.01 -10.92 -2.77
N TRP A 76 0.39 -9.64 -2.70
CA TRP A 76 1.38 -9.06 -3.59
C TRP A 76 2.64 -9.94 -3.59
N GLN A 77 3.16 -10.30 -2.41
CA GLN A 77 4.41 -11.04 -2.27
C GLN A 77 4.33 -12.51 -2.69
N VAL A 78 3.13 -13.08 -2.73
CA VAL A 78 2.86 -14.42 -3.25
C VAL A 78 2.76 -14.46 -4.78
N LEU A 79 2.20 -13.40 -5.38
CA LEU A 79 1.88 -13.34 -6.80
C LEU A 79 2.96 -12.62 -7.63
N GLY A 80 3.53 -11.54 -7.09
CA GLY A 80 4.47 -10.65 -7.77
C GLY A 80 5.94 -10.89 -7.39
N PRO A 81 6.86 -10.23 -8.12
CA PRO A 81 8.31 -10.38 -7.96
C PRO A 81 8.86 -9.68 -6.71
N SER A 82 8.99 -10.40 -5.60
CA SER A 82 9.21 -9.78 -4.29
C SER A 82 10.66 -9.70 -3.81
N VAL A 83 11.00 -8.55 -3.20
CA VAL A 83 12.26 -8.36 -2.44
C VAL A 83 12.36 -9.24 -1.20
N VAL A 84 11.26 -9.85 -0.75
CA VAL A 84 11.30 -10.81 0.37
C VAL A 84 12.01 -12.12 0.00
N TYR A 85 12.27 -12.35 -1.29
CA TYR A 85 13.05 -13.48 -1.78
C TYR A 85 14.49 -13.09 -2.13
N ILE A 86 14.99 -11.92 -1.73
CA ILE A 86 16.39 -11.51 -1.92
C ILE A 86 17.18 -11.82 -0.65
N ALA A 87 18.40 -12.34 -0.79
CA ALA A 87 19.30 -12.59 0.34
C ALA A 87 19.55 -11.33 1.20
N PRO A 88 19.82 -11.47 2.52
CA PRO A 88 19.88 -12.72 3.29
C PRO A 88 18.49 -13.30 3.59
N GLN A 89 18.39 -14.64 3.61
CA GLN A 89 17.14 -15.36 3.86
C GLN A 89 17.27 -16.30 5.08
N PHE A 90 16.20 -16.40 5.85
CA PHE A 90 15.98 -17.47 6.83
C PHE A 90 14.67 -18.17 6.50
N LEU A 91 14.66 -19.50 6.42
CA LEU A 91 13.53 -20.28 5.88
C LEU A 91 13.12 -19.80 4.47
N SER A 92 14.10 -19.47 3.62
CA SER A 92 13.88 -18.94 2.26
C SER A 92 13.11 -17.61 2.16
N VAL A 93 13.00 -16.86 3.27
CA VAL A 93 12.37 -15.54 3.32
C VAL A 93 13.33 -14.54 3.98
N ASN A 94 13.42 -13.35 3.40
CA ASN A 94 14.09 -12.21 4.01
C ASN A 94 13.10 -11.50 4.94
N TRP A 95 13.15 -11.85 6.22
CA TRP A 95 12.24 -11.35 7.25
C TRP A 95 12.36 -9.84 7.48
N ILE A 96 13.55 -9.27 7.28
CA ILE A 96 13.76 -7.83 7.42
C ILE A 96 12.98 -7.09 6.32
N ASN A 97 13.14 -7.53 5.07
CA ASN A 97 12.39 -6.98 3.94
C ASN A 97 10.89 -7.24 4.09
N LEU A 98 10.50 -8.42 4.58
CA LEU A 98 9.10 -8.75 4.82
C LEU A 98 8.47 -7.79 5.83
N VAL A 99 9.13 -7.56 6.97
CA VAL A 99 8.65 -6.66 8.02
C VAL A 99 8.60 -5.24 7.51
N PHE A 100 9.66 -4.76 6.86
CA PHE A 100 9.70 -3.40 6.33
C PHE A 100 8.61 -3.17 5.28
N VAL A 101 8.55 -4.00 4.24
CA VAL A 101 7.61 -3.82 3.14
C VAL A 101 6.18 -3.83 3.67
N ASN A 102 5.82 -4.74 4.57
CA ASN A 102 4.43 -4.84 5.03
C ASN A 102 4.08 -3.87 6.16
N PHE A 103 4.89 -3.81 7.22
CA PHE A 103 4.57 -3.08 8.45
C PHE A 103 5.15 -1.67 8.50
N VAL A 104 6.13 -1.32 7.67
CA VAL A 104 6.67 0.04 7.62
C VAL A 104 6.18 0.79 6.39
N TRP A 105 6.06 0.10 5.27
CA TRP A 105 5.74 0.76 4.00
C TRP A 105 4.28 0.56 3.59
N TRP A 106 3.86 -0.69 3.35
CA TRP A 106 2.56 -1.02 2.77
C TRP A 106 1.38 -0.57 3.65
N VAL A 107 1.35 -1.01 4.91
CA VAL A 107 0.23 -0.74 5.82
C VAL A 107 0.18 0.74 6.24
N PRO A 108 1.18 1.29 6.96
CA PRO A 108 1.02 2.63 7.53
C PRO A 108 1.14 3.74 6.48
N VAL A 109 2.11 3.67 5.56
CA VAL A 109 2.37 4.76 4.60
C VAL A 109 1.50 4.61 3.36
N GLN A 110 1.62 3.48 2.66
CA GLN A 110 0.93 3.26 1.39
C GLN A 110 -0.58 3.10 1.56
N THR A 111 -1.06 2.59 2.70
CA THR A 111 -2.51 2.39 2.89
C THR A 111 -3.14 3.42 3.82
N ILE A 112 -2.79 3.40 5.11
CA ILE A 112 -3.49 4.18 6.13
C ILE A 112 -3.35 5.67 5.86
N LEU A 113 -2.14 6.14 5.55
CA LEU A 113 -1.94 7.55 5.22
C LEU A 113 -2.56 7.93 3.88
N ALA A 114 -2.47 7.08 2.85
CA ALA A 114 -3.10 7.35 1.56
C ALA A 114 -4.61 7.56 1.67
N LEU A 115 -5.29 6.70 2.43
CA LEU A 115 -6.72 6.81 2.70
C LEU A 115 -7.04 8.00 3.62
N TYR A 116 -6.19 8.30 4.61
CA TYR A 116 -6.31 9.52 5.40
C TYR A 116 -6.31 10.76 4.49
N ILE A 117 -5.34 10.87 3.60
CA ILE A 117 -5.23 11.97 2.62
C ILE A 117 -6.48 12.06 1.76
N ALA A 118 -6.91 10.92 1.20
CA ALA A 118 -8.08 10.85 0.36
C ALA A 118 -9.35 11.33 1.09
N LYS A 119 -9.53 10.94 2.35
CA LYS A 119 -10.65 11.37 3.19
C LYS A 119 -10.59 12.85 3.57
N ARG A 120 -9.40 13.42 3.75
CA ARG A 120 -9.22 14.86 4.01
C ARG A 120 -9.62 15.71 2.80
N LEU A 121 -9.30 15.23 1.60
CA LEU A 121 -9.65 15.92 0.35
C LEU A 121 -11.11 15.70 -0.07
N VAL A 122 -11.67 14.54 0.27
CA VAL A 122 -13.02 14.13 -0.13
C VAL A 122 -13.70 13.42 1.03
N SER A 123 -14.79 14.02 1.54
CA SER A 123 -15.57 13.41 2.61
C SER A 123 -16.27 12.14 2.14
N ARG A 124 -15.89 10.97 2.69
CA ARG A 124 -16.54 9.68 2.39
C ARG A 124 -18.02 9.71 2.79
N ASP A 125 -18.90 9.29 1.89
CA ASP A 125 -20.27 8.96 2.26
C ASP A 125 -20.25 7.61 2.99
N GLN A 126 -20.53 7.63 4.29
CA GLN A 126 -20.54 6.42 5.09
C GLN A 126 -21.81 5.60 4.92
N ASN A 127 -22.84 6.06 4.22
CA ASN A 127 -24.10 5.33 4.08
C ASN A 127 -24.20 4.58 2.75
N GLU A 128 -23.50 5.05 1.72
CA GLU A 128 -23.50 4.41 0.41
C GLU A 128 -22.56 3.20 0.35
N ILE A 129 -23.05 2.08 -0.21
CA ILE A 129 -22.20 0.92 -0.53
C ILE A 129 -21.58 1.16 -1.90
N PHE A 130 -20.24 1.21 -1.96
CA PHE A 130 -19.51 1.60 -3.17
C PHE A 130 -19.72 0.65 -4.37
N LEU A 131 -19.57 -0.65 -4.18
CA LEU A 131 -19.67 -1.66 -5.24
C LEU A 131 -20.60 -2.81 -4.82
N SER A 132 -21.18 -3.51 -5.80
CA SER A 132 -21.82 -4.81 -5.55
C SER A 132 -20.76 -5.90 -5.37
N GLU A 133 -21.11 -7.01 -4.70
CA GLU A 133 -20.20 -8.16 -4.53
C GLU A 133 -19.62 -8.69 -5.85
N SER A 134 -20.43 -8.72 -6.91
CA SER A 134 -19.96 -9.13 -8.25
C SER A 134 -18.89 -8.18 -8.81
N LYS A 135 -19.06 -6.86 -8.61
CA LYS A 135 -18.06 -5.87 -9.03
C LYS A 135 -16.79 -5.98 -8.17
N PHE A 136 -16.93 -6.20 -6.86
CA PHE A 136 -15.79 -6.46 -5.97
C PHE A 136 -14.96 -7.68 -6.42
N LYS A 137 -15.61 -8.83 -6.69
CA LYS A 137 -14.92 -10.04 -7.17
C LYS A 137 -14.15 -9.77 -8.48
N ARG A 138 -14.74 -9.02 -9.41
CA ARG A 138 -14.06 -8.61 -10.65
C ARG A 138 -12.85 -7.73 -10.39
N MET A 139 -12.96 -6.73 -9.51
CA MET A 139 -11.83 -5.87 -9.12
C MET A 139 -10.72 -6.67 -8.44
N PHE A 140 -11.06 -7.65 -7.60
CA PHE A 140 -10.10 -8.54 -6.96
C PHE A 140 -9.35 -9.41 -7.97
N ILE A 141 -10.06 -10.00 -8.95
CA ILE A 141 -9.44 -10.77 -10.03
C ILE A 141 -8.49 -9.86 -10.84
N LEU A 142 -8.93 -8.65 -11.18
CA LEU A 142 -8.09 -7.69 -11.91
C LEU A 142 -6.85 -7.27 -11.11
N PHE A 143 -6.97 -7.06 -9.80
CA PHE A 143 -5.82 -6.84 -8.91
C PHE A 143 -4.82 -7.99 -9.00
N CYS A 144 -5.28 -9.24 -8.87
CA CYS A 144 -4.40 -10.41 -8.97
C CYS A 144 -3.74 -10.53 -10.35
N MET A 145 -4.49 -10.28 -11.43
CA MET A 145 -3.95 -10.33 -12.80
C MET A 145 -2.89 -9.26 -13.04
N VAL A 146 -3.14 -8.02 -12.59
CA VAL A 146 -2.16 -6.93 -12.70
C VAL A 146 -0.95 -7.23 -11.83
N THR A 147 -1.12 -7.75 -10.61
CA THR A 147 0.00 -8.15 -9.76
C THR A 147 0.87 -9.21 -10.43
N LEU A 148 0.26 -10.23 -11.04
CA LEU A 148 0.98 -11.29 -11.77
C LEU A 148 1.75 -10.73 -12.97
N SER A 149 1.19 -9.75 -13.68
CA SER A 149 1.83 -9.15 -14.86
C SER A 149 3.15 -8.44 -14.54
N PHE A 150 3.39 -8.02 -13.28
CA PHE A 150 4.71 -7.50 -12.86
C PHE A 150 5.84 -8.49 -13.09
N SER A 151 5.57 -9.79 -13.11
CA SER A 151 6.57 -10.83 -13.43
C SER A 151 7.07 -10.75 -14.88
N ILE A 152 6.34 -10.04 -15.76
CA ILE A 152 6.74 -9.76 -17.15
C ILE A 152 7.71 -8.58 -17.20
N PHE A 153 7.51 -7.58 -16.32
CA PHE A 153 8.22 -6.29 -16.38
C PHE A 153 9.43 -6.21 -15.46
N LEU A 154 9.47 -7.02 -14.41
CA LEU A 154 10.52 -6.99 -13.39
C LEU A 154 11.32 -8.29 -13.41
N PRO A 155 12.60 -8.23 -13.02
CA PRO A 155 13.48 -9.39 -13.02
C PRO A 155 12.91 -10.53 -12.17
N PHE A 156 13.10 -11.75 -12.65
CA PHE A 156 12.71 -12.94 -11.93
C PHE A 156 13.62 -13.13 -10.71
N PHE A 157 13.05 -13.09 -9.51
CA PHE A 157 13.75 -13.50 -8.31
C PHE A 157 13.58 -15.01 -8.14
N PRO A 158 14.65 -15.78 -7.90
CA PRO A 158 14.51 -17.21 -7.66
C PRO A 158 13.74 -17.46 -6.36
N ILE A 159 12.50 -17.93 -6.49
CA ILE A 159 11.63 -18.23 -5.35
C ILE A 159 11.79 -19.70 -4.99
N ALA A 160 12.37 -19.98 -3.81
CA ALA A 160 12.39 -21.34 -3.29
C ALA A 160 10.96 -21.79 -2.93
N PRO A 161 10.56 -23.04 -3.23
CA PRO A 161 9.22 -23.56 -2.91
C PRO A 161 8.81 -23.36 -1.45
N LEU A 162 9.76 -23.55 -0.52
CA LEU A 162 9.54 -23.34 0.91
C LEU A 162 9.15 -21.89 1.24
N GLY A 163 9.86 -20.92 0.67
CA GLY A 163 9.56 -19.50 0.87
C GLY A 163 8.17 -19.15 0.38
N ARG A 164 7.75 -19.69 -0.78
CA ARG A 164 6.40 -19.49 -1.30
C ARG A 164 5.31 -20.09 -0.41
N LEU A 165 5.53 -21.29 0.12
CA LEU A 165 4.62 -21.94 1.06
C LEU A 165 4.45 -21.12 2.34
N ILE A 166 5.55 -20.59 2.90
CA ILE A 166 5.50 -19.71 4.07
C ILE A 166 4.69 -18.46 3.79
N MET A 167 4.89 -17.82 2.64
CA MET A 167 4.14 -16.62 2.26
C MET A 167 2.65 -16.90 2.07
N ILE A 168 2.28 -18.04 1.47
CA ILE A 168 0.88 -18.48 1.36
C ILE A 168 0.28 -18.73 2.75
N ALA A 169 1.01 -19.40 3.64
CA ALA A 169 0.54 -19.68 5.00
C ALA A 169 0.33 -18.38 5.80
N LEU A 170 1.26 -17.42 5.69
CA LEU A 170 1.14 -16.10 6.31
C LEU A 170 -0.06 -15.32 5.74
N ALA A 171 -0.20 -15.28 4.41
CA ALA A 171 -1.34 -14.62 3.77
C ALA A 171 -2.67 -15.23 4.22
N ALA A 172 -2.76 -16.56 4.30
CA ALA A 172 -3.94 -17.27 4.78
C ALA A 172 -4.24 -16.94 6.26
N ALA A 173 -3.23 -17.00 7.13
CA ALA A 173 -3.38 -16.68 8.56
C ALA A 173 -3.85 -15.24 8.78
N VAL A 174 -3.23 -14.28 8.08
CA VAL A 174 -3.63 -12.86 8.11
C VAL A 174 -5.04 -12.67 7.54
N GLY A 175 -5.38 -13.34 6.44
CA GLY A 175 -6.72 -13.26 5.85
C GLY A 175 -7.82 -13.81 6.77
N LEU A 176 -7.55 -14.90 7.48
CA LEU A 176 -8.45 -15.46 8.50
C LEU A 176 -8.64 -14.50 9.68
N ASN A 177 -7.55 -13.89 10.17
CA ASN A 177 -7.60 -12.88 11.22
C ASN A 177 -8.36 -11.63 10.78
N ALA A 178 -8.09 -11.11 9.58
CA ALA A 178 -8.82 -9.98 9.01
C ALA A 178 -10.33 -10.30 8.91
N LYS A 179 -10.70 -11.49 8.42
CA LYS A 179 -12.10 -11.93 8.36
C LYS A 179 -12.77 -11.97 9.73
N LYS A 180 -12.05 -12.45 10.76
CA LYS A 180 -12.54 -12.45 12.15
C LYS A 180 -12.78 -11.01 12.64
N LEU A 181 -11.81 -10.12 12.47
CA LEU A 181 -11.90 -8.73 12.91
C LEU A 181 -13.00 -7.94 12.19
N ILE A 182 -13.20 -8.17 10.89
CA ILE A 182 -14.30 -7.57 10.12
C ILE A 182 -15.65 -7.90 10.76
N ARG A 183 -15.85 -9.14 11.23
CA ARG A 183 -17.10 -9.54 11.92
C ARG A 183 -17.27 -8.84 13.26
N GLU A 184 -16.18 -8.56 13.97
CA GLU A 184 -16.19 -7.89 15.27
C GLU A 184 -16.39 -6.36 15.15
N THR A 185 -15.90 -5.76 14.06
CA THR A 185 -15.89 -4.29 13.83
C THR A 185 -17.30 -3.68 13.78
N LEU A 186 -18.33 -4.46 13.45
CA LEU A 186 -19.72 -4.01 13.41
C LEU A 186 -20.29 -3.55 14.77
N LYS A 187 -19.56 -3.73 15.87
CA LYS A 187 -20.05 -3.47 17.23
C LYS A 187 -19.64 -2.11 17.83
N ASN A 188 -18.68 -1.38 17.27
CA ASN A 188 -18.14 -0.16 17.87
C ASN A 188 -18.00 0.98 16.85
N HIS A 189 -18.91 1.96 16.89
CA HIS A 189 -18.71 3.27 16.26
C HIS A 189 -18.11 4.23 17.28
N GLN A 190 -16.90 4.72 17.04
CA GLN A 190 -16.32 5.83 17.79
C GLN A 190 -16.13 7.03 16.88
N ASN A 191 -16.31 8.22 17.46
CA ASN A 191 -16.15 9.49 16.74
C ASN A 191 -14.69 9.70 16.35
N ILE A 192 -14.49 9.87 15.04
CA ILE A 192 -13.20 10.09 14.43
C ILE A 192 -12.89 11.59 14.48
N SER A 193 -11.84 11.99 15.20
CA SER A 193 -11.40 13.39 15.26
C SER A 193 -10.25 13.67 14.28
N SER A 194 -10.34 14.79 13.58
CA SER A 194 -9.25 15.27 12.70
C SER A 194 -8.02 15.66 13.52
N SER A 195 -6.82 15.45 12.96
CA SER A 195 -5.56 15.71 13.65
C SER A 195 -4.64 16.58 12.79
N ARG A 196 -4.38 17.82 13.22
CA ARG A 196 -3.44 18.74 12.54
C ARG A 196 -2.03 18.13 12.43
N PHE A 197 -1.66 17.26 13.36
CA PHE A 197 -0.38 16.54 13.33
C PHE A 197 -0.28 15.59 12.13
N LEU A 198 -1.34 14.83 11.84
CA LEU A 198 -1.39 13.94 10.68
C LEU A 198 -1.45 14.72 9.36
N ASP A 199 -2.10 15.89 9.36
CA ASP A 199 -2.06 16.82 8.22
C ASP A 199 -0.62 17.30 7.95
N PHE A 200 0.16 17.63 8.99
CA PHE A 200 1.57 18.01 8.83
C PHE A 200 2.44 16.87 8.27
N ILE A 201 2.30 15.65 8.83
CA ILE A 201 3.03 14.45 8.34
C ILE A 201 2.72 14.17 6.87
N THR A 202 1.44 14.30 6.50
CA THR A 202 0.98 14.14 5.12
C THR A 202 1.69 15.11 4.17
N VAL A 203 1.68 16.40 4.49
CA VAL A 203 2.29 17.44 3.65
C VAL A 203 3.80 17.20 3.54
N PHE A 204 4.46 16.92 4.66
CA PHE A 204 5.87 16.55 4.68
C PHE A 204 6.18 15.38 3.75
N LEU A 205 5.37 14.31 3.78
CA LEU A 205 5.57 13.14 2.92
C LEU A 205 5.38 13.41 1.44
N ILE A 206 4.36 14.17 1.06
CA ILE A 206 4.12 14.54 -0.34
C ILE A 206 5.32 15.35 -0.86
N VAL A 207 5.78 16.34 -0.09
CA VAL A 207 6.97 17.14 -0.44
C VAL A 207 8.21 16.25 -0.53
N PHE A 208 8.41 15.36 0.44
CA PHE A 208 9.52 14.41 0.43
C PHE A 208 9.49 13.50 -0.80
N PHE A 209 8.33 12.95 -1.18
CA PHE A 209 8.24 12.07 -2.34
C PHE A 209 8.55 12.78 -3.64
N ILE A 210 8.05 14.01 -3.81
CA ILE A 210 8.37 14.85 -4.97
C ILE A 210 9.87 15.12 -5.00
N TYR A 211 10.44 15.58 -3.88
CA TYR A 211 11.88 15.85 -3.77
C TYR A 211 12.72 14.62 -4.09
N SER A 212 12.39 13.47 -3.50
CA SER A 212 13.10 12.20 -3.70
C SER A 212 13.06 11.77 -5.16
N SER A 213 11.88 11.82 -5.80
CA SER A 213 11.70 11.42 -7.20
C SER A 213 12.47 12.28 -8.21
N ILE A 214 12.77 13.53 -7.88
CA ILE A 214 13.45 14.49 -8.78
C ILE A 214 14.95 14.61 -8.48
N VAL A 215 15.33 14.62 -7.20
CA VAL A 215 16.67 15.00 -6.75
C VAL A 215 17.50 13.79 -6.34
N LEU A 216 16.95 12.90 -5.51
CA LEU A 216 17.72 11.78 -4.94
C LEU A 216 17.98 10.66 -5.95
N THR A 217 17.16 10.58 -7.01
CA THR A 217 17.21 9.51 -8.01
C THR A 217 17.76 9.97 -9.36
N LYS A 218 18.55 11.06 -9.41
CA LYS A 218 19.24 11.48 -10.64
C LYS A 218 20.39 10.51 -10.96
N GLU A 219 20.06 9.37 -11.56
CA GLU A 219 21.07 8.51 -12.18
C GLU A 219 21.46 9.07 -13.56
N PRO A 220 22.76 9.31 -13.83
CA PRO A 220 23.23 9.88 -15.09
C PRO A 220 23.22 8.89 -16.26
N LEU A 221 22.97 7.60 -16.02
CA LEU A 221 23.01 6.54 -17.04
C LEU A 221 21.69 5.77 -17.04
N PHE A 222 20.88 5.97 -18.08
CA PHE A 222 19.59 5.29 -18.34
C PHE A 222 19.65 3.76 -18.46
N LYS A 223 20.80 3.11 -18.23
CA LYS A 223 21.02 1.69 -18.52
C LYS A 223 20.53 0.71 -17.44
N HIS A 224 20.14 1.17 -16.25
CA HIS A 224 19.72 0.31 -15.12
C HIS A 224 18.38 0.70 -14.46
N THR A 225 17.58 1.54 -15.12
CA THR A 225 16.40 2.23 -14.60
C THR A 225 15.12 1.36 -14.48
N SER A 226 15.24 0.07 -14.15
CA SER A 226 14.10 -0.77 -13.74
C SER A 226 14.15 -1.16 -12.26
N PHE A 227 15.31 -0.95 -11.62
CA PHE A 227 15.53 -1.21 -10.21
C PHE A 227 15.19 0.02 -9.36
N MET A 228 14.82 -0.24 -8.11
CA MET A 228 14.71 0.85 -7.12
C MET A 228 16.12 1.44 -6.91
N ASN A 229 16.21 2.76 -6.85
CA ASN A 229 17.48 3.45 -6.62
C ASN A 229 17.94 3.20 -5.18
N MET A 230 19.14 2.65 -5.00
CA MET A 230 19.62 2.20 -3.68
C MET A 230 19.79 3.34 -2.66
N ASP A 231 20.16 4.53 -3.12
CA ASP A 231 20.30 5.70 -2.25
C ASP A 231 18.93 6.22 -1.81
N ALA A 232 17.97 6.28 -2.74
CA ALA A 232 16.58 6.61 -2.43
C ALA A 232 15.94 5.56 -1.51
N ILE A 233 16.24 4.27 -1.69
CA ILE A 233 15.82 3.22 -0.74
C ILE A 233 16.44 3.49 0.63
N ARG A 234 17.74 3.74 0.74
CA ARG A 234 18.41 3.94 2.03
C ARG A 234 17.82 5.12 2.81
N ILE A 235 17.61 6.25 2.13
CA ILE A 235 17.03 7.45 2.73
C ILE A 235 15.55 7.21 3.02
N GLY A 236 14.82 6.67 2.05
CA GLY A 236 13.42 6.31 2.15
C GLY A 236 13.16 5.38 3.33
N PHE A 237 13.95 4.33 3.51
CA PHE A 237 13.79 3.37 4.60
C PHE A 237 13.79 4.03 5.98
N ARG A 238 14.70 5.01 6.19
CA ARG A 238 14.78 5.76 7.45
C ARG A 238 13.57 6.65 7.65
N ILE A 239 13.15 7.37 6.62
CA ILE A 239 12.02 8.31 6.69
C ILE A 239 10.69 7.56 6.86
N HIS A 240 10.44 6.55 6.04
CA HIS A 240 9.26 5.69 6.15
C HIS A 240 9.25 4.96 7.49
N GLY A 241 10.40 4.46 7.96
CA GLY A 241 10.56 3.88 9.30
C GLY A 241 10.16 4.83 10.42
N GLY A 242 10.69 6.06 10.41
CA GLY A 242 10.34 7.08 11.40
C GLY A 242 8.84 7.41 11.38
N ILE A 243 8.25 7.53 10.19
CA ILE A 243 6.82 7.84 10.06
C ILE A 243 5.94 6.68 10.52
N ALA A 244 6.29 5.45 10.17
CA ALA A 244 5.57 4.27 10.65
C ALA A 244 5.61 4.22 12.18
N VAL A 245 6.77 4.45 12.80
CA VAL A 245 6.90 4.53 14.27
C VAL A 245 6.00 5.62 14.84
N ILE A 246 6.01 6.82 14.25
CA ILE A 246 5.15 7.93 14.70
C ILE A 246 3.67 7.55 14.59
N LEU A 247 3.24 6.93 13.49
CA LEU A 247 1.85 6.49 13.28
C LEU A 247 1.45 5.40 14.27
N TYR A 248 2.33 4.44 14.53
CA TYR A 248 2.09 3.40 15.53
C TYR A 248 2.06 3.95 16.96
N MET A 249 2.94 4.88 17.32
CA MET A 249 2.89 5.58 18.60
C MET A 249 1.60 6.41 18.73
N TYR A 250 1.22 7.14 17.66
CA TYR A 250 -0.03 7.89 17.60
C TYR A 250 -1.24 6.98 17.87
N ARG A 251 -1.25 5.79 17.26
CA ARG A 251 -2.37 4.85 17.36
C ARG A 251 -2.39 4.06 18.66
N PHE A 252 -1.31 3.39 19.01
CA PHE A 252 -1.26 2.47 20.15
C PHE A 252 -0.90 3.17 21.46
N GLY A 253 -0.02 4.18 21.41
CA GLY A 253 0.37 4.95 22.60
C GLY A 253 -0.74 5.90 23.05
N PHE A 254 -1.41 6.58 22.13
CA PHE A 254 -2.47 7.55 22.46
C PHE A 254 -3.89 7.03 22.21
N GLN A 255 -4.04 5.78 21.76
CA GLN A 255 -5.33 5.13 21.47
C GLN A 255 -6.21 5.88 20.45
N LYS A 256 -5.66 6.85 19.69
CA LYS A 256 -6.41 7.67 18.75
C LYS A 256 -6.61 6.94 17.42
N GLN A 257 -7.85 6.85 16.96
CA GLN A 257 -8.15 6.31 15.62
C GLN A 257 -7.64 7.28 14.56
N ILE A 258 -7.06 6.75 13.49
CA ILE A 258 -6.74 7.55 12.30
C ILE A 258 -8.03 7.73 11.49
N PRO A 259 -8.36 8.95 11.04
CA PRO A 259 -9.47 9.20 10.13
C PRO A 259 -9.20 8.62 8.74
N VAL A 260 -9.41 7.32 8.60
CA VAL A 260 -9.26 6.60 7.33
C VAL A 260 -10.58 6.53 6.58
#